data_AF-A0A953RNR7-F1
#
_entry.id   AF-A0A953RNR7-F1
#
_cell.length_a   1.000
_cell.length_b   1.000
_cell.length_c   1.000
_cell.angle_alpha   90.00
_cell.angle_beta   90.00
_cell.angle_gamma   90.00
#
_symmetry.space_group_name_H-M   'P 1'
#
loop_
_entity.id
_entity.type
_entity.pdbx_description
1 polymer ?
#
loop_
_entity_poly.entity_id
_entity_poly.type
_entity_poly.pdbx_seq_one_letter_code
_entity_poly.pdbx_strand_id
1 'polypeptide(L)'
;MATTLCGRAKEGERQTFFALFQAHARRVYSLSLRATGDVTAAENLTRDIFMEAFTCLDTIGDDSAFAASLYCRAAKKVLANRAKRRYPQGFGHQPEPHQHLSLVGRAELAIHPE
;
A
#
# COMPACT_ATOMS: atom_id res chain seq x y z
N MET A 1 24.08 -2.12 -24.79
CA MET A 1 22.90 -2.93 -25.14
C MET A 1 22.47 -3.66 -23.87
N ALA A 2 21.43 -3.16 -23.19
CA ALA A 2 20.85 -3.87 -22.08
C ALA A 2 20.28 -5.22 -22.55
N THR A 3 20.68 -6.32 -21.90
CA THR A 3 20.24 -7.68 -22.27
C THR A 3 18.96 -8.10 -21.55
N THR A 4 18.64 -7.47 -20.41
CA THR A 4 17.47 -7.76 -19.59
C THR A 4 16.25 -6.93 -20.02
N LEU A 5 15.04 -7.42 -19.76
CA LEU A 5 13.82 -6.65 -20.03
C LEU A 5 13.77 -5.40 -19.16
N CYS A 6 14.18 -5.48 -17.90
CA CYS A 6 14.29 -4.31 -17.04
C CYS A 6 15.27 -3.27 -17.59
N GLY A 7 16.44 -3.68 -18.08
CA GLY A 7 17.42 -2.73 -18.64
C GLY A 7 16.91 -2.03 -19.90
N ARG A 8 16.23 -2.76 -20.80
CA ARG A 8 15.60 -2.18 -22.01
C ARG A 8 14.38 -1.30 -21.70
N ALA A 9 13.59 -1.68 -20.69
CA ALA A 9 12.49 -0.83 -20.22
C ALA A 9 13.01 0.48 -19.61
N LYS A 10 14.12 0.48 -18.86
CA LYS A 10 14.77 1.71 -18.37
C LYS A 10 15.22 2.64 -19.50
N GLU A 11 15.62 2.09 -20.64
CA GLU A 11 15.98 2.86 -21.84
C GLU A 11 14.74 3.49 -22.52
N GLY A 12 13.54 3.38 -21.92
CA GLY A 12 12.31 4.00 -22.42
C GLY A 12 11.60 3.18 -23.50
N GLU A 13 12.05 1.93 -23.72
CA GLU A 13 11.50 1.06 -24.74
C GLU A 13 10.11 0.56 -24.29
N ARG A 14 9.06 1.31 -24.68
CA ARG A 14 7.66 1.02 -24.31
C ARG A 14 7.24 -0.42 -24.63
N GLN A 15 7.80 -1.03 -25.67
CA GLN A 15 7.52 -2.42 -26.03
C GLN A 15 7.96 -3.39 -24.92
N THR A 16 9.05 -3.08 -24.24
CA THR A 16 9.60 -3.91 -23.16
C THR A 16 8.79 -3.78 -21.87
N PHE A 17 8.27 -2.58 -21.56
CA PHE A 17 7.26 -2.41 -20.51
C PHE A 17 6.01 -3.24 -20.76
N PHE A 18 5.53 -3.24 -22.01
CA PHE A 18 4.34 -4.01 -22.38
C PHE A 18 4.57 -5.53 -22.28
N ALA A 19 5.77 -6.01 -22.62
CA ALA A 19 6.15 -7.41 -22.43
C ALA A 19 6.14 -7.80 -20.94
N LEU A 20 6.74 -6.99 -20.06
CA LEU A 20 6.72 -7.20 -18.62
C LEU A 20 5.30 -7.18 -18.06
N PHE A 21 4.46 -6.24 -18.51
CA PHE A 21 3.06 -6.19 -18.13
C PHE A 21 2.32 -7.46 -18.54
N GLN A 22 2.39 -7.87 -19.81
CA GLN A 22 1.70 -9.05 -20.30
C GLN A 22 2.13 -10.33 -19.57
N ALA A 23 3.42 -10.47 -19.24
CA ALA A 23 3.94 -11.63 -18.53
C ALA A 23 3.33 -11.81 -17.14
N HIS A 24 2.95 -10.72 -16.47
CA HIS A 24 2.49 -10.75 -15.08
C HIS A 24 1.01 -10.39 -14.88
N ALA A 25 0.38 -9.69 -15.84
CA ALA A 25 -0.96 -9.11 -15.70
C ALA A 25 -2.00 -10.13 -15.28
N ARG A 26 -2.04 -11.30 -15.93
CA ARG A 26 -3.01 -12.36 -15.63
C ARG A 26 -2.91 -12.85 -14.18
N ARG A 27 -1.69 -13.03 -13.67
CA ARG A 27 -1.47 -13.57 -12.32
C ARG A 27 -1.79 -12.54 -11.24
N VAL A 28 -1.37 -11.29 -11.44
CA VAL A 28 -1.68 -10.18 -10.54
C VAL A 28 -3.19 -9.93 -10.51
N TYR A 29 -3.84 -9.87 -11.68
CA TYR A 29 -5.29 -9.72 -11.78
C TYR A 29 -6.04 -10.84 -11.05
N SER A 30 -5.67 -12.11 -11.30
CA SER A 30 -6.30 -13.25 -10.64
C SER A 30 -6.14 -13.20 -9.12
N LEU A 31 -5.01 -12.69 -8.63
CA LEU A 31 -4.78 -12.49 -7.20
C LEU A 31 -5.64 -11.35 -6.63
N SER A 32 -5.71 -10.22 -7.34
CA SER A 32 -6.55 -9.09 -6.99
C SER A 32 -8.02 -9.49 -6.93
N LEU A 33 -8.52 -10.21 -7.93
CA LEU A 33 -9.91 -10.67 -7.99
C LEU A 33 -10.28 -11.61 -6.83
N ARG A 34 -9.39 -12.54 -6.46
CA ARG A 34 -9.58 -13.37 -5.26
C ARG A 34 -9.57 -12.58 -3.95
N ALA A 35 -8.90 -11.44 -3.93
CA ALA A 35 -8.81 -10.60 -2.74
C ALA A 35 -10.02 -9.67 -2.60
N THR A 36 -10.52 -9.13 -3.71
CA THR A 36 -11.60 -8.15 -3.75
C THR A 36 -12.97 -8.78 -3.97
N GLY A 37 -13.07 -9.92 -4.66
CA GLY A 37 -14.36 -10.49 -5.07
C GLY A 37 -15.21 -9.56 -5.96
N ASP A 38 -14.60 -8.49 -6.48
CA ASP A 38 -15.24 -7.46 -7.30
C ASP A 38 -14.30 -7.11 -8.46
N VAL A 39 -14.87 -7.05 -9.66
CA VAL A 39 -14.12 -6.88 -10.92
C VAL A 39 -13.47 -5.49 -10.98
N THR A 40 -14.25 -4.44 -10.71
CA THR A 40 -13.78 -3.05 -10.76
C THR A 40 -12.65 -2.81 -9.75
N ALA A 41 -12.83 -3.30 -8.52
CA ALA A 41 -11.82 -3.22 -7.48
C ALA A 41 -10.57 -4.03 -7.84
N ALA A 42 -10.72 -5.19 -8.50
CA ALA A 42 -9.60 -6.01 -8.95
C ALA A 42 -8.77 -5.31 -10.04
N GLU A 43 -9.44 -4.67 -11.00
CA GLU A 43 -8.79 -3.90 -12.06
C GLU A 43 -8.02 -2.70 -11.49
N ASN A 44 -8.63 -1.93 -10.60
CA ASN A 44 -7.98 -0.80 -9.93
C ASN A 44 -6.78 -1.26 -9.10
N LEU A 45 -6.95 -2.32 -8.30
CA LEU A 45 -5.86 -2.86 -7.49
C LEU A 45 -4.69 -3.35 -8.36
N THR A 46 -4.99 -4.00 -9.48
CA THR A 46 -3.99 -4.47 -10.44
C THR A 46 -3.24 -3.29 -11.05
N ARG A 47 -3.96 -2.26 -11.48
CA ARG A 47 -3.36 -1.03 -12.03
C ARG A 47 -2.42 -0.38 -11.03
N ASP A 48 -2.83 -0.22 -9.78
CA ASP A 48 -2.00 0.41 -8.75
C ASP A 48 -0.73 -0.40 -8.46
N ILE A 49 -0.82 -1.73 -8.43
CA ILE A 49 0.35 -2.61 -8.23
C ILE A 49 1.36 -2.39 -9.35
N PHE A 50 0.90 -2.34 -10.61
CA PHE A 50 1.79 -2.11 -11.76
C PHE A 50 2.35 -0.69 -11.77
N MET A 51 1.56 0.33 -11.45
CA MET A 51 2.06 1.71 -11.35
C MET A 51 3.19 1.81 -10.32
N GLU A 52 3.00 1.29 -9.11
CA GLU A 52 4.04 1.29 -8.07
C GLU A 52 5.27 0.46 -8.45
N ALA A 53 5.08 -0.67 -9.14
CA ALA A 53 6.20 -1.50 -9.59
C ALA A 53 7.02 -0.79 -10.69
N PHE A 54 6.36 -0.11 -11.62
CA PHE A 54 7.03 0.61 -12.69
C PHE A 54 7.71 1.89 -12.21
N THR A 55 7.18 2.58 -11.21
CA THR A 55 7.88 3.73 -10.59
C THR A 55 9.21 3.33 -9.94
N CYS A 56 9.33 2.10 -9.44
CA CYS A 56 10.58 1.60 -8.87
C CYS A 56 11.46 0.85 -9.89
N LEU A 57 11.07 0.81 -11.16
CA LEU A 57 11.79 0.02 -12.16
C LEU A 57 13.23 0.50 -12.32
N ASP A 58 13.47 1.81 -12.25
CA ASP A 58 14.81 2.42 -12.34
C ASP A 58 15.78 1.90 -11.26
N THR A 59 15.25 1.54 -10.09
CA THR A 59 16.02 1.03 -8.95
C THR A 59 16.26 -0.47 -9.00
N ILE A 60 15.58 -1.19 -9.89
CA ILE A 60 15.62 -2.66 -9.96
C ILE A 60 16.67 -3.11 -10.96
N GLY A 61 17.61 -3.97 -10.53
CA GLY A 61 18.76 -4.38 -11.35
C GLY A 61 18.44 -5.40 -12.45
N ASP A 62 17.43 -6.26 -12.24
CA ASP A 62 17.14 -7.39 -13.13
C ASP A 62 15.67 -7.84 -13.09
N ASP A 63 15.30 -8.71 -14.03
CA ASP A 63 13.93 -9.20 -14.25
C ASP A 63 13.41 -10.04 -13.06
N SER A 64 14.29 -10.74 -12.35
CA SER A 64 13.92 -11.57 -11.19
C SER A 64 13.58 -10.72 -9.97
N ALA A 65 14.40 -9.70 -9.72
CA ALA A 65 14.16 -8.68 -8.71
C ALA A 65 12.87 -7.90 -9.00
N PHE A 66 12.57 -7.63 -10.28
CA PHE A 66 11.29 -7.02 -10.68
C PHE A 66 10.11 -7.90 -10.30
N ALA A 67 10.11 -9.16 -10.73
CA ALA A 67 9.05 -10.11 -10.43
C ALA A 67 8.84 -10.29 -8.92
N ALA A 68 9.93 -10.43 -8.14
CA ALA A 68 9.86 -10.55 -6.69
C ALA A 68 9.23 -9.30 -6.06
N SER A 69 9.66 -8.11 -6.47
CA SER A 69 9.12 -6.85 -5.95
C SER A 69 7.64 -6.65 -6.31
N LEU A 70 7.21 -7.10 -7.50
CA LEU A 70 5.84 -7.05 -7.98
C LEU A 70 4.93 -7.95 -7.13
N TYR A 71 5.33 -9.20 -6.91
CA TYR A 71 4.55 -10.12 -6.07
C TYR A 71 4.52 -9.69 -4.60
N CYS A 72 5.61 -9.14 -4.06
CA CYS A 72 5.63 -8.58 -2.72
C CYS A 72 4.62 -7.43 -2.56
N ARG A 73 4.56 -6.50 -3.52
CA ARG A 73 3.55 -5.42 -3.53
C ARG A 73 2.14 -5.99 -3.63
N ALA A 74 1.91 -6.92 -4.54
CA ALA A 74 0.61 -7.57 -4.70
C ALA A 74 0.16 -8.26 -3.41
N ALA A 75 1.04 -9.01 -2.75
CA ALA A 75 0.75 -9.68 -1.48
C ALA A 75 0.41 -8.67 -0.37
N LYS A 76 1.20 -7.61 -0.22
CA LYS A 76 0.93 -6.52 0.75
C LYS A 76 -0.45 -5.90 0.54
N LYS A 77 -0.79 -5.55 -0.71
CA LYS A 77 -2.10 -4.94 -1.02
C LYS A 77 -3.26 -5.89 -0.81
N VAL A 78 -3.11 -7.16 -1.17
CA VAL A 78 -4.12 -8.21 -0.94
C VAL A 78 -4.37 -8.43 0.56
N LEU A 79 -3.31 -8.49 1.37
CA LEU A 79 -3.42 -8.61 2.83
C LEU A 79 -4.12 -7.39 3.43
N ALA A 80 -3.75 -6.18 3.00
CA ALA A 80 -4.42 -4.95 3.43
C ALA A 80 -5.91 -4.95 3.05
N ASN A 81 -6.26 -5.37 1.84
CA ASN A 81 -7.66 -5.46 1.42
C ASN A 81 -8.46 -6.47 2.28
N ARG A 82 -7.85 -7.62 2.59
CA ARG A 82 -8.46 -8.62 3.48
C ARG A 82 -8.64 -8.09 4.90
N ALA A 83 -7.68 -7.32 5.42
CA ALA A 83 -7.79 -6.70 6.74
C ALA A 83 -8.93 -5.69 6.81
N LYS A 84 -9.08 -4.82 5.78
CA LYS A 84 -10.20 -3.87 5.66
C LYS A 84 -11.57 -4.55 5.62
N ARG A 85 -11.66 -5.76 5.06
CA ARG A 85 -12.90 -6.55 5.08
C ARG A 85 -13.22 -7.17 6.43
N ARG A 86 -12.20 -7.52 7.22
CA ARG A 86 -12.37 -8.05 8.58
C ARG A 86 -12.72 -6.95 9.59
N TYR A 87 -12.22 -5.75 9.37
CA TYR A 87 -12.54 -4.56 10.15
C TYR A 87 -13.04 -3.47 9.19
N PRO A 88 -14.33 -3.52 8.77
CA PRO A 88 -14.92 -2.40 8.07
C PRO A 88 -14.77 -1.16 8.96
N GLN A 89 -14.31 -0.05 8.37
CA GLN A 89 -14.05 1.22 9.05
C GLN A 89 -15.37 1.88 9.52
N GLY A 90 -16.06 1.21 10.44
CA GLY A 90 -17.31 1.61 11.09
C GLY A 90 -17.16 1.81 12.59
N PHE A 91 -15.93 1.82 13.11
CA PHE A 91 -15.64 2.31 14.46
C PHE A 91 -14.59 3.41 14.35
N GLY A 92 -15.08 4.65 14.21
CA GLY A 92 -14.30 5.83 14.55
C GLY A 92 -13.95 5.76 16.03
N HIS A 93 -12.79 5.20 16.34
CA HIS A 93 -12.10 5.55 17.57
C HIS A 93 -11.17 6.71 17.22
N GLN A 94 -11.75 7.90 17.22
CA GLN A 94 -10.97 9.06 17.66
C GLN A 94 -10.67 8.75 19.13
N PRO A 95 -9.41 8.54 19.54
CA PRO A 95 -9.11 8.57 20.95
C PRO A 95 -9.40 10.01 21.38
N GLU A 96 -10.59 10.23 21.93
CA GLU A 96 -10.87 11.45 22.66
C GLU A 96 -9.75 11.60 23.68
N PRO A 97 -8.93 12.67 23.64
CA PRO A 97 -7.96 12.90 24.69
C PRO A 97 -8.75 13.02 25.98
N HIS A 98 -8.66 11.99 26.82
CA HIS A 98 -9.37 11.92 28.08
C HIS A 98 -9.00 13.17 28.89
N GLN A 99 -9.93 14.11 28.98
CA GLN A 99 -9.90 15.17 29.97
C GLN A 99 -10.13 14.53 31.35
N HIS A 100 -9.07 14.00 31.93
CA HIS A 100 -9.00 13.59 33.33
C HIS A 100 -7.52 13.66 33.72
N LEU A 101 -7.03 14.64 34.46
CA LEU A 101 -7.50 15.13 35.75
C LEU A 101 -7.48 16.67 35.79
N SER A 102 -8.63 17.28 36.11
CA SER A 102 -8.59 18.46 36.97
C SER A 102 -8.11 17.96 38.34
N LEU A 103 -6.84 18.21 38.64
CA LEU A 103 -6.32 18.03 39.98
C LEU A 103 -6.91 19.15 40.83
N VAL A 104 -8.11 18.91 41.33
CA VAL A 104 -8.60 19.60 42.53
C VAL A 104 -7.51 19.45 43.59
N GLY A 105 -7.02 20.58 44.09
CA GLY A 105 -6.20 20.63 45.29
C GLY A 105 -4.73 21.01 45.10
N ARG A 106 -4.42 22.04 44.33
CA ARG A 106 -3.17 22.79 44.54
C ARG A 106 -3.43 24.28 44.45
N ALA A 107 -3.24 24.94 45.59
CA ALA A 107 -3.29 26.39 45.83
C ALA A 107 -4.68 27.01 46.01
N GLU A 108 -5.22 26.95 47.24
CA GLU A 108 -5.84 28.13 47.87
C GLU A 108 -6.05 27.87 49.37
N LEU A 109 -4.96 27.98 50.14
CA LEU A 109 -5.04 28.50 51.50
C LEU A 109 -4.14 29.73 51.55
N ALA A 110 -4.54 30.74 50.78
CA ALA A 110 -4.09 32.10 51.02
C ALA A 110 -4.68 32.51 52.38
N ILE A 111 -3.76 32.67 53.31
CA ILE A 111 -3.84 33.41 54.56
C ILE A 111 -4.72 34.66 54.37
N HIS A 112 -5.78 34.78 55.17
CA HIS A 112 -6.17 35.92 56.03
C HIS A 112 -7.64 35.75 56.43
N PRO A 113 -7.98 35.96 57.72
CA PRO A 113 -8.40 37.30 58.10
C PRO A 113 -7.91 37.80 59.47
N GLU A 114 -7.97 39.14 59.57
CA GLU A 114 -7.94 40.09 60.72
C GLU A 114 -6.64 40.23 61.53
#